data_AF-A0A1M3PQ63-F1
#
_entry.id   AF-A0A1M3PQ63-F1
#
_cell.length_a   1.000
_cell.length_b   1.000
_cell.length_c   1.000
_cell.angle_alpha   90.00
_cell.angle_beta   90.00
_cell.angle_gamma   90.00
#
_symmetry.space_group_name_H-M   'P 1'
#
loop_
_entity.id
_entity.type
_entity.pdbx_description
1 polymer ?
#
loop_
_entity_poly.entity_id
_entity_poly.type
_entity_poly.pdbx_seq_one_letter_code
_entity_poly.pdbx_strand_id
1 'polypeptide(L)'
;MIGTSTSTPHPFVPSWLKNEKNPPKFLLRCGDVLERELMEADLAGEHQAGDVWGHELQEAIVSGLRELGGTSAETLIALAEANFAKTLESEGERAILLDACSKLATAWPPYRVLLAQQQRRQTLIPLVAFRRYCVGWENVDAPFSRGIDGMVDATPLAAINPTVLKVAGWTAWNLQFGGGQEKNSGSPSKSADDPAISSSGEPSPAADGSSAESSTPKTPA
;
A
#
# COMPACT_ATOMS: atom_id res chain seq x y z
N MET A 1 10.92 3.82 -0.67
CA MET A 1 11.60 4.44 0.49
C MET A 1 10.57 5.35 1.15
N ILE A 2 10.29 5.16 2.44
CA ILE A 2 9.38 6.04 3.20
C ILE A 2 10.04 7.41 3.29
N GLY A 3 9.32 8.49 3.01
CA GLY A 3 9.86 9.84 3.17
C GLY A 3 10.17 10.08 4.66
N THR A 4 11.41 10.46 4.96
CA THR A 4 11.89 10.65 6.34
C THR A 4 11.82 12.10 6.79
N SER A 5 11.65 13.05 5.87
CA SER A 5 11.47 14.47 6.20
C SER A 5 9.99 14.78 6.43
N THR A 6 9.65 15.09 7.69
CA THR A 6 8.31 15.53 8.08
C THR A 6 8.08 17.03 7.89
N SER A 7 9.17 17.79 7.65
CA SER A 7 9.16 19.26 7.56
C SER A 7 9.19 19.80 6.14
N THR A 8 9.67 19.02 5.15
CA THR A 8 9.79 19.49 3.76
C THR A 8 8.54 19.15 2.96
N PRO A 9 7.81 20.13 2.41
CA PRO A 9 6.68 19.85 1.56
C PRO A 9 7.11 19.29 0.19
N HIS A 10 6.44 18.24 -0.25
CA HIS A 10 6.45 17.64 -1.57
C HIS A 10 5.37 18.29 -2.44
N PRO A 11 5.73 19.13 -3.43
CA PRO A 11 4.76 19.69 -4.35
C PRO A 11 4.20 18.59 -5.26
N PHE A 12 2.88 18.54 -5.38
CA PHE A 12 2.16 17.60 -6.21
C PHE A 12 1.22 18.35 -7.18
N VAL A 13 1.35 18.02 -8.46
CA VAL A 13 0.44 18.47 -9.53
C VAL A 13 -0.05 17.21 -10.26
N PRO A 14 -1.38 17.02 -10.43
CA PRO A 14 -1.90 15.91 -11.19
C PRO A 14 -1.31 15.84 -12.60
N SER A 15 -0.91 14.65 -13.05
CA SER A 15 -0.17 14.47 -14.30
C SER A 15 -0.90 15.05 -15.52
N TRP A 16 -2.23 14.94 -15.55
CA TRP A 16 -3.06 15.43 -16.65
C TRP A 16 -3.27 16.96 -16.65
N LEU A 17 -2.91 17.66 -15.57
CA LEU A 17 -3.03 19.13 -15.47
C LEU A 17 -1.68 19.83 -15.64
N LYS A 18 -0.55 19.11 -15.69
CA LYS A 18 0.80 19.71 -15.70
C LYS A 18 1.06 20.77 -16.78
N ASN A 19 0.34 20.71 -17.90
CA ASN A 19 0.51 21.61 -19.04
C ASN A 19 -0.45 22.82 -19.02
N GLU A 20 -1.33 22.92 -18.01
CA GLU A 20 -2.18 24.09 -17.85
C GLU A 20 -1.36 25.32 -17.44
N LYS A 21 -1.89 26.52 -17.71
CA LYS A 21 -1.18 27.78 -17.40
C LYS A 21 -0.89 27.93 -15.90
N ASN A 22 -1.86 27.54 -15.06
CA ASN A 22 -1.80 27.63 -13.59
C ASN A 22 -2.43 26.37 -12.98
N PRO A 23 -1.75 25.22 -13.02
CA PRO A 23 -2.35 24.00 -12.51
C PRO A 23 -2.47 24.03 -10.99
N PRO A 24 -3.49 23.38 -10.41
CA PRO A 24 -3.60 23.24 -8.97
C PRO A 24 -2.39 22.46 -8.45
N LYS A 25 -1.70 23.05 -7.48
CA LYS A 25 -0.50 22.47 -6.88
C LYS A 25 -0.72 22.32 -5.38
N PHE A 26 -0.57 21.10 -4.88
CA PHE A 26 -0.73 20.77 -3.48
C PHE A 26 0.63 20.56 -2.83
N LEU A 27 0.80 21.10 -1.63
CA LEU A 27 2.02 20.93 -0.83
C LEU A 27 1.74 19.82 0.18
N LEU A 28 2.23 18.61 -0.09
CA LEU A 28 2.01 17.43 0.74
C LEU A 28 3.24 17.16 1.61
N ARG A 29 3.09 16.65 2.83
CA ARG A 29 4.26 16.28 3.66
C ARG A 29 4.20 14.84 4.13
N CYS A 30 5.32 14.32 4.61
CA CYS A 30 5.31 13.10 5.40
C CYS A 30 4.85 13.42 6.83
N GLY A 31 3.99 12.57 7.38
CA GLY A 31 3.67 12.54 8.79
C GLY A 31 4.70 11.75 9.58
N ASP A 32 4.80 12.07 10.87
CA ASP A 32 5.53 11.24 11.82
C ASP A 32 4.74 9.95 12.17
N VAL A 33 5.31 9.12 13.04
CA VAL A 33 4.68 7.85 13.45
C VAL A 33 3.35 8.10 14.16
N LEU A 34 3.27 9.11 15.04
CA LEU A 34 2.05 9.40 15.78
C LEU A 34 0.93 9.89 14.86
N GLU A 35 1.25 10.74 13.89
CA GLU A 35 0.27 11.24 12.93
C GLU A 35 -0.28 10.12 12.04
N ARG A 36 0.54 9.13 11.70
CA ARG A 36 0.11 7.92 10.96
C ARG A 36 -0.83 7.07 11.80
N GLU A 37 -0.48 6.78 13.04
CA GLU A 37 -1.35 6.02 13.94
C GLU A 37 -2.65 6.77 14.23
N LEU A 38 -2.62 8.10 14.38
CA LEU A 38 -3.82 8.92 14.54
C LEU A 38 -4.70 8.90 13.28
N MET A 39 -4.11 8.82 12.08
CA MET A 39 -4.86 8.65 10.84
C MET A 39 -5.56 7.29 10.79
N GLU A 40 -4.87 6.22 11.17
CA GLU A 40 -5.46 4.88 11.19
C GLU A 40 -6.53 4.74 12.28
N ALA A 41 -6.32 5.36 13.45
CA ALA A 41 -7.32 5.42 14.51
C ALA A 41 -8.58 6.19 14.09
N ASP A 42 -8.42 7.30 13.37
CA ASP A 42 -9.52 8.08 12.80
C ASP A 42 -10.34 7.27 11.78
N LEU A 43 -9.63 6.59 10.85
CA LEU A 43 -10.24 5.68 9.90
C LEU A 43 -10.98 4.54 10.60
N ALA A 44 -10.37 3.87 11.57
CA ALA A 44 -10.98 2.74 12.28
C ALA A 44 -12.16 3.16 13.19
N GLY A 45 -12.04 4.29 13.87
CA GLY A 45 -13.00 4.78 14.85
C GLY A 45 -14.18 5.51 14.20
N GLU A 46 -14.00 6.80 13.90
CA GLU A 46 -15.08 7.69 13.45
C GLU A 46 -15.71 7.20 12.14
N HIS A 47 -14.88 6.69 11.25
CA HIS A 47 -15.29 6.29 9.90
C HIS A 47 -15.63 4.81 9.76
N GLN A 48 -15.35 3.99 10.79
CA GLN A 48 -15.52 2.53 10.76
C GLN A 48 -14.90 1.89 9.50
N ALA A 49 -13.75 2.41 9.11
CA ALA A 49 -13.01 2.15 7.87
C ALA A 49 -11.59 1.63 8.20
N GLY A 50 -11.49 0.81 9.25
CA GLY A 50 -10.25 0.14 9.65
C GLY A 50 -9.79 -0.86 8.59
N ASP A 51 -8.55 -1.31 8.71
CA ASP A 51 -8.02 -2.34 7.83
C ASP A 51 -8.87 -3.62 7.88
N VAL A 52 -9.07 -4.21 6.70
CA VAL A 52 -9.69 -5.52 6.52
C VAL A 52 -8.60 -6.42 5.96
N TRP A 53 -8.24 -7.44 6.72
CA TRP A 53 -7.12 -8.29 6.39
C TRP A 53 -7.60 -9.42 5.48
N GLY A 54 -6.73 -9.87 4.57
CA GLY A 54 -7.10 -10.90 3.59
C GLY A 54 -7.62 -12.20 4.24
N HIS A 55 -7.07 -12.56 5.40
CA HIS A 55 -7.50 -13.75 6.13
C HIS A 55 -8.91 -13.61 6.73
N GLU A 56 -9.32 -12.42 7.17
CA GLU A 56 -10.68 -12.17 7.68
C GLU A 56 -11.72 -12.34 6.57
N LEU A 57 -11.41 -11.82 5.38
CA LEU A 57 -12.25 -12.02 4.19
C LEU A 57 -12.31 -13.49 3.78
N GLN A 58 -11.17 -14.19 3.79
CA GLN A 58 -11.10 -15.61 3.50
C GLN A 58 -11.95 -16.43 4.48
N GLU A 59 -11.79 -16.21 5.78
CA GLU A 59 -12.54 -16.89 6.82
C GLU A 59 -14.05 -16.62 6.68
N ALA A 60 -14.44 -15.37 6.44
CA ALA A 60 -15.84 -15.01 6.25
C ALA A 60 -16.45 -15.66 4.99
N ILE A 61 -15.68 -15.75 3.90
CA ILE A 61 -16.10 -16.43 2.66
C ILE A 61 -16.25 -17.92 2.89
N VAL A 62 -15.23 -18.60 3.43
CA VAL A 62 -15.24 -20.04 3.67
C VAL A 62 -16.38 -20.42 4.63
N SER A 63 -16.54 -19.66 5.71
CA SER A 63 -17.63 -19.90 6.68
C SER A 63 -19.01 -19.71 6.03
N GLY A 64 -19.17 -18.67 5.23
CA GLY A 64 -20.41 -18.39 4.54
C GLY A 64 -20.76 -19.43 3.46
N LEU A 65 -19.76 -19.90 2.70
CA LEU A 65 -19.93 -20.97 1.71
C LEU A 65 -20.25 -22.31 2.38
N ARG A 66 -19.68 -22.60 3.55
CA ARG A 66 -19.99 -23.80 4.32
C ARG A 66 -21.46 -23.81 4.79
N GLU A 67 -21.93 -22.68 5.28
CA GLU A 67 -23.30 -22.55 5.81
C GLU A 67 -24.37 -22.49 4.70
N LEU A 68 -24.09 -21.75 3.62
CA LEU A 68 -25.09 -21.39 2.61
C LEU A 68 -24.88 -22.07 1.24
N GLY A 69 -23.75 -22.76 1.04
CA GLY A 69 -23.35 -23.33 -0.26
C GLY A 69 -24.08 -24.63 -0.63
N GLY A 70 -24.85 -25.22 0.29
CA GLY A 70 -25.62 -26.43 0.04
C GLY A 70 -24.76 -27.59 -0.46
N THR A 71 -25.23 -28.30 -1.50
CA THR A 71 -24.52 -29.46 -2.07
C THR A 71 -23.22 -29.10 -2.78
N SER A 72 -23.02 -27.83 -3.15
CA SER A 72 -21.81 -27.35 -3.82
C SER A 72 -20.80 -26.69 -2.88
N ALA A 73 -21.06 -26.70 -1.56
CA ALA A 73 -20.24 -25.98 -0.57
C ALA A 73 -18.75 -26.35 -0.68
N GLU A 74 -18.40 -27.64 -0.67
CA GLU A 74 -17.01 -28.09 -0.72
C GLU A 74 -16.29 -27.66 -2.01
N THR A 75 -16.98 -27.73 -3.16
CA THR A 75 -16.42 -27.26 -4.44
C THR A 75 -16.16 -25.77 -4.40
N LEU A 76 -17.11 -24.97 -3.89
CA LEU A 76 -16.97 -23.52 -3.80
C LEU A 76 -15.87 -23.11 -2.82
N ILE A 77 -15.72 -23.83 -1.71
CA ILE A 77 -14.64 -23.62 -0.73
C ILE A 77 -13.28 -23.90 -1.38
N ALA A 78 -13.14 -25.01 -2.10
CA ALA A 78 -11.89 -25.33 -2.82
C ALA A 78 -11.53 -24.25 -3.86
N LEU A 79 -12.53 -23.71 -4.58
CA LEU A 79 -12.31 -22.58 -5.50
C LEU A 79 -11.87 -21.32 -4.75
N ALA A 80 -12.47 -21.02 -3.61
CA ALA A 80 -12.10 -19.87 -2.79
C ALA A 80 -10.65 -19.99 -2.29
N GLU A 81 -10.27 -21.16 -1.75
CA GLU A 81 -8.91 -21.44 -1.29
C GLU A 81 -7.88 -21.33 -2.42
N ALA A 82 -8.17 -21.90 -3.60
CA ALA A 82 -7.33 -21.75 -4.78
C ALA A 82 -7.18 -20.29 -5.23
N ASN A 83 -8.26 -19.50 -5.13
CA ASN A 83 -8.20 -18.07 -5.43
C ASN A 83 -7.31 -17.30 -4.43
N PHE A 84 -7.41 -17.58 -3.13
CA PHE A 84 -6.55 -16.96 -2.12
C PHE A 84 -5.08 -17.40 -2.24
N ALA A 85 -4.84 -18.65 -2.62
CA ALA A 85 -3.51 -19.17 -2.93
C ALA A 85 -2.94 -18.67 -4.28
N LYS A 86 -3.75 -17.93 -5.07
CA LYS A 86 -3.42 -17.47 -6.43
C LYS A 86 -3.09 -18.60 -7.40
N THR A 87 -3.68 -19.77 -7.20
CA THR A 87 -3.55 -20.96 -8.06
C THR A 87 -4.78 -21.18 -8.95
N LEU A 88 -5.82 -20.34 -8.83
CA LEU A 88 -7.02 -20.41 -9.66
C LEU A 88 -6.81 -19.78 -11.04
N GLU A 89 -6.53 -20.62 -12.04
CA GLU A 89 -6.22 -20.19 -13.42
C GLU A 89 -7.46 -20.17 -14.33
N SER A 90 -8.46 -21.02 -14.08
CA SER A 90 -9.66 -21.11 -14.93
C SER A 90 -10.56 -19.89 -14.79
N GLU A 91 -10.82 -19.20 -15.90
CA GLU A 91 -11.75 -18.06 -15.94
C GLU A 91 -13.19 -18.48 -15.60
N GLY A 92 -13.61 -19.67 -16.04
CA GLY A 92 -14.94 -20.19 -15.74
C GLY A 92 -15.14 -20.47 -14.26
N GLU A 93 -14.15 -21.07 -13.60
CA GLU A 93 -14.18 -21.30 -12.15
C GLU A 93 -14.12 -19.99 -11.36
N ARG A 94 -13.34 -19.02 -11.85
CA ARG A 94 -13.32 -17.67 -11.27
C ARG A 94 -14.68 -16.99 -11.37
N ALA A 95 -15.37 -17.10 -12.52
CA ALA A 95 -16.71 -16.56 -12.68
C ALA A 95 -17.73 -17.21 -11.73
N ILE A 96 -17.64 -18.53 -11.53
CA ILE A 96 -18.46 -19.26 -10.55
C ILE A 96 -18.21 -18.75 -9.13
N LEU A 97 -16.94 -18.60 -8.74
CA LEU A 97 -16.58 -18.08 -7.43
C LEU A 97 -17.07 -16.63 -7.24
N LEU A 98 -16.94 -15.78 -8.25
CA LEU A 98 -17.42 -14.39 -8.20
C LEU A 98 -18.95 -14.31 -8.02
N ASP A 99 -19.70 -15.14 -8.74
CA ASP A 99 -21.16 -15.24 -8.58
C ASP A 99 -21.54 -15.74 -7.16
N ALA A 100 -20.83 -16.75 -6.65
CA ALA A 100 -21.02 -17.23 -5.28
C ALA A 100 -20.72 -16.14 -4.24
N CYS A 101 -19.63 -15.40 -4.39
CA CYS A 101 -19.29 -14.26 -3.54
C CYS A 101 -20.33 -13.14 -3.63
N SER A 102 -20.90 -12.86 -4.81
CA SER A 102 -21.98 -11.87 -4.97
C SER A 102 -23.23 -12.26 -4.20
N LYS A 103 -23.65 -13.53 -4.30
CA LYS A 103 -24.76 -14.09 -3.51
C LYS A 103 -24.46 -14.05 -2.01
N LEU A 104 -23.22 -14.39 -1.64
CA LEU A 104 -22.78 -14.35 -0.25
C LEU A 104 -22.82 -12.94 0.34
N ALA A 105 -22.43 -11.91 -0.42
CA ALA A 105 -22.53 -10.52 0.02
C ALA A 105 -23.98 -10.10 0.33
N THR A 106 -24.97 -10.74 -0.28
CA THR A 106 -26.39 -10.48 -0.01
C THR A 106 -26.88 -11.29 1.20
N ALA A 107 -26.51 -12.56 1.29
CA ALA A 107 -27.08 -13.51 2.25
C ALA A 107 -26.28 -13.67 3.56
N TRP A 108 -25.00 -13.28 3.60
CA TRP A 108 -24.10 -13.52 4.73
C TRP A 108 -23.60 -12.20 5.35
N PRO A 109 -24.20 -11.77 6.48
CA PRO A 109 -23.86 -10.49 7.10
C PRO A 109 -22.38 -10.30 7.45
N PRO A 110 -21.63 -11.28 7.99
CA PRO A 110 -20.21 -11.09 8.32
C PRO A 110 -19.37 -10.67 7.12
N TYR A 111 -19.54 -11.34 5.98
CA TYR A 111 -18.83 -10.99 4.75
C TYR A 111 -19.26 -9.62 4.22
N ARG A 112 -20.56 -9.30 4.24
CA ARG A 112 -21.08 -7.99 3.83
C ARG A 112 -20.49 -6.84 4.65
N VAL A 113 -20.34 -7.02 5.96
CA VAL A 113 -19.75 -6.00 6.85
C VAL A 113 -18.30 -5.73 6.48
N LEU A 114 -17.49 -6.78 6.24
CA LEU A 114 -16.10 -6.64 5.83
C LEU A 114 -15.98 -5.93 4.46
N LEU A 115 -16.82 -6.28 3.48
CA LEU A 115 -16.87 -5.58 2.19
C LEU A 115 -17.22 -4.10 2.35
N ALA A 116 -18.21 -3.78 3.18
CA ALA A 116 -18.61 -2.40 3.44
C ALA A 116 -17.48 -1.60 4.12
N GLN A 117 -16.77 -2.20 5.06
CA GLN A 117 -15.60 -1.61 5.70
C GLN A 117 -14.46 -1.37 4.69
N GLN A 118 -14.14 -2.35 3.85
CA GLN A 118 -13.12 -2.22 2.82
C GLN A 118 -13.46 -1.10 1.81
N GLN A 119 -14.72 -1.02 1.37
CA GLN A 119 -15.19 0.02 0.46
C GLN A 119 -15.12 1.41 1.09
N ARG A 120 -15.52 1.55 2.36
CA ARG A 120 -15.38 2.79 3.12
C ARG A 120 -13.93 3.21 3.21
N ARG A 121 -13.03 2.29 3.57
CA ARG A 121 -11.60 2.54 3.65
C ARG A 121 -11.01 3.05 2.33
N GLN A 122 -11.27 2.37 1.22
CA GLN A 122 -10.81 2.82 -0.10
C GLN A 122 -11.35 4.21 -0.49
N THR A 123 -12.56 4.54 -0.04
CA THR A 123 -13.19 5.83 -0.33
C THR A 123 -12.61 6.96 0.54
N LEU A 124 -12.34 6.67 1.81
CA LEU A 124 -12.01 7.67 2.83
C LEU A 124 -10.51 7.91 2.99
N ILE A 125 -9.65 6.90 2.76
CA ILE A 125 -8.19 7.05 2.82
C ILE A 125 -7.71 8.33 2.12
N PRO A 126 -8.04 8.60 0.84
CA PRO A 126 -7.51 9.78 0.18
C PRO A 126 -8.02 11.08 0.82
N LEU A 127 -9.25 11.12 1.33
CA LEU A 127 -9.81 12.32 1.95
C LEU A 127 -9.14 12.62 3.30
N VAL A 128 -9.01 11.60 4.14
CA VAL A 128 -8.38 11.72 5.47
C VAL A 128 -6.89 12.03 5.32
N ALA A 129 -6.19 11.34 4.41
CA ALA A 129 -4.77 11.58 4.15
C ALA A 129 -4.53 12.99 3.60
N PHE A 130 -5.36 13.47 2.66
CA PHE A 130 -5.24 14.84 2.16
C PHE A 130 -5.45 15.87 3.27
N ARG A 131 -6.51 15.71 4.07
CA ARG A 131 -6.81 16.62 5.20
C ARG A 131 -5.66 16.70 6.20
N ARG A 132 -5.01 15.58 6.50
CA ARG A 132 -3.95 15.52 7.51
C ARG A 132 -2.59 16.00 7.00
N TYR A 133 -2.25 15.71 5.76
CA TYR A 133 -0.90 15.86 5.24
C TYR A 133 -0.74 16.95 4.16
N CYS A 134 -1.82 17.59 3.72
CA CYS A 134 -1.73 18.81 2.91
C CYS A 134 -1.42 20.02 3.81
N VAL A 135 -0.32 20.72 3.53
CA VAL A 135 0.14 21.89 4.29
C VAL A 135 -0.03 23.21 3.54
N GLY A 136 -0.56 23.15 2.32
CA GLY A 136 -0.85 24.33 1.52
C GLY A 136 -1.22 23.95 0.09
N TRP A 137 -1.74 24.91 -0.66
CA TRP A 137 -1.91 24.78 -2.10
C TRP A 137 -1.73 26.12 -2.82
N GLU A 138 -1.42 26.02 -4.10
CA GLU A 138 -1.31 27.14 -5.04
C GLU A 138 -2.30 26.92 -6.19
N ASN A 139 -2.83 28.00 -6.76
CA ASN A 139 -3.76 27.99 -7.90
C ASN A 139 -5.05 27.17 -7.67
N VAL A 140 -5.55 27.16 -6.43
CA VAL A 140 -6.88 26.63 -6.08
C VAL A 140 -7.78 27.82 -5.75
N ASP A 141 -9.00 27.82 -6.27
CA ASP A 141 -9.99 28.88 -6.05
C ASP A 141 -10.68 28.76 -4.67
N ALA A 142 -9.86 28.63 -3.64
CA ALA A 142 -10.25 28.65 -2.23
C ALA A 142 -9.02 28.93 -1.35
N PRO A 143 -9.17 29.72 -0.27
CA PRO A 143 -8.09 29.92 0.68
C PRO A 143 -7.78 28.62 1.42
N PHE A 144 -6.48 28.36 1.62
CA PHE A 144 -6.04 27.27 2.48
C PHE A 144 -6.28 27.63 3.95
N SER A 145 -6.95 26.75 4.69
CA SER A 145 -7.12 26.87 6.13
C SER A 145 -7.03 25.51 6.81
N ARG A 146 -6.58 25.51 8.07
CA ARG A 146 -6.59 24.34 8.95
C ARG A 146 -7.50 24.61 10.13
N GLY A 147 -8.25 23.59 10.52
CA GLY A 147 -9.12 23.61 11.68
C GLY A 147 -8.34 23.51 12.98
N ILE A 148 -9.09 23.52 14.09
CA ILE A 148 -8.57 23.35 15.45
C ILE A 148 -7.94 21.96 15.64
N ASP A 149 -8.40 20.96 14.87
CA ASP A 149 -7.85 19.61 14.78
C ASP A 149 -6.49 19.56 14.07
N GLY A 150 -6.01 20.70 13.53
CA GLY A 150 -4.81 20.76 12.73
C GLY A 150 -4.97 20.06 11.38
N MET A 151 -6.17 19.80 10.88
CA MET A 151 -6.37 19.24 9.54
C MET A 151 -6.92 20.32 8.61
N VAL A 152 -6.83 20.13 7.29
CA VAL A 152 -7.50 21.00 6.33
C VAL A 152 -9.00 21.02 6.62
N ASP A 153 -9.57 22.22 6.71
CA ASP A 153 -11.01 22.40 6.97
C ASP A 153 -11.88 21.82 5.86
N ALA A 154 -13.08 21.34 6.20
CA ALA A 154 -14.01 20.77 5.21
C ALA A 154 -14.51 21.81 4.18
N THR A 155 -14.67 23.07 4.60
CA THR A 155 -15.20 24.16 3.76
C THR A 155 -14.37 24.39 2.49
N PRO A 156 -13.04 24.63 2.56
CA PRO A 156 -12.24 24.83 1.35
C PRO A 156 -12.10 23.56 0.49
N LEU A 157 -12.25 22.35 1.05
CA LEU A 157 -12.23 21.12 0.26
C LEU A 157 -13.38 21.03 -0.74
N ALA A 158 -14.53 21.63 -0.43
CA ALA A 158 -15.70 21.64 -1.31
C ALA A 158 -15.46 22.38 -2.63
N ALA A 159 -14.47 23.28 -2.67
CA ALA A 159 -14.08 24.01 -3.88
C ALA A 159 -13.10 23.22 -4.78
N ILE A 160 -12.52 22.14 -4.27
CA ILE A 160 -11.55 21.32 -5.02
C ILE A 160 -12.32 20.28 -5.84
N ASN A 161 -11.96 20.12 -7.11
CA ASN A 161 -12.52 19.05 -7.94
C ASN A 161 -12.33 17.68 -7.24
N PRO A 162 -13.40 16.86 -7.07
CA PRO A 162 -13.32 15.61 -6.31
C PRO A 162 -12.29 14.61 -6.83
N THR A 163 -12.06 14.56 -8.15
CA THR A 163 -11.06 13.67 -8.76
C THR A 163 -9.65 14.15 -8.41
N VAL A 164 -9.40 15.45 -8.48
CA VAL A 164 -8.12 16.06 -8.09
C VAL A 164 -7.83 15.81 -6.61
N LEU A 165 -8.83 16.04 -5.75
CA LEU A 165 -8.73 15.79 -4.31
C LEU A 165 -8.39 14.32 -4.01
N LYS A 166 -9.09 13.37 -4.65
CA LYS A 166 -8.82 11.93 -4.48
C LYS A 166 -7.41 11.55 -4.88
N VAL A 167 -6.91 12.04 -6.01
CA VAL A 167 -5.55 11.70 -6.47
C VAL A 167 -4.49 12.34 -5.56
N ALA A 168 -4.64 13.61 -5.19
CA ALA A 168 -3.73 14.25 -4.24
C ALA A 168 -3.73 13.55 -2.87
N GLY A 169 -4.90 13.10 -2.42
CA GLY A 169 -5.06 12.29 -1.21
C GLY A 169 -4.37 10.94 -1.27
N TRP A 170 -4.50 10.21 -2.38
CA TRP A 170 -3.77 8.97 -2.59
C TRP A 170 -2.25 9.20 -2.62
N THR A 171 -1.79 10.28 -3.25
CA THR A 171 -0.38 10.69 -3.19
C THR A 171 0.05 10.96 -1.74
N ALA A 172 -0.76 11.67 -0.96
CA ALA A 172 -0.49 11.96 0.44
C ALA A 172 -0.39 10.69 1.30
N TRP A 173 -1.27 9.73 1.09
CA TRP A 173 -1.23 8.42 1.76
C TRP A 173 0.01 7.62 1.36
N ASN A 174 0.30 7.56 0.05
CA ASN A 174 1.45 6.85 -0.50
C ASN A 174 2.80 7.40 0.02
N LEU A 175 2.89 8.68 0.34
CA LEU A 175 4.09 9.26 0.98
C LEU A 175 4.35 8.65 2.37
N GLN A 176 3.31 8.25 3.10
CA GLN A 176 3.43 7.71 4.46
C GLN A 176 3.82 6.23 4.47
N PHE A 177 3.20 5.44 3.58
CA PHE A 177 3.30 3.98 3.57
C PHE A 177 4.18 3.44 2.44
N GLY A 178 4.98 4.31 1.81
CA GLY A 178 6.07 3.89 0.91
C GLY A 178 5.68 3.69 -0.57
N GLY A 179 4.47 4.07 -0.98
CA GLY A 179 4.05 4.10 -2.39
C GLY A 179 4.48 5.37 -3.15
N GLY A 180 4.99 6.39 -2.46
CA GLY A 180 5.21 7.75 -3.00
C GLY A 180 6.63 8.06 -3.49
N GLN A 181 7.50 7.05 -3.60
CA GLN A 181 8.83 7.23 -4.18
C GLN A 181 9.00 6.20 -5.29
N GLU A 182 9.04 6.67 -6.54
CA GLU A 182 9.69 5.93 -7.61
C GLU A 182 11.02 5.41 -7.07
N LYS A 183 11.19 4.09 -7.13
CA LYS A 183 12.45 3.34 -7.00
C LYS A 183 13.69 4.22 -6.80
N ASN A 184 13.96 4.63 -5.55
CA ASN A 184 15.33 4.94 -5.11
C ASN A 184 16.12 3.63 -4.98
N SER A 185 16.14 2.83 -6.05
CA SER A 185 17.17 1.84 -6.33
C SER A 185 18.31 2.54 -7.07
N GLY A 186 18.69 3.74 -6.61
CA GLY A 186 20.08 4.14 -6.75
C GLY A 186 20.85 3.18 -5.87
N SER A 187 21.52 2.20 -6.48
CA SER A 187 22.50 1.36 -5.79
C SER A 187 23.34 2.25 -4.86
N PRO A 188 23.70 1.78 -3.64
CA PRO A 188 24.62 2.53 -2.79
C PRO A 188 25.79 2.98 -3.65
N SER A 189 26.06 4.29 -3.66
CA SER A 189 27.20 4.85 -4.36
C SER A 189 28.41 4.01 -3.98
N LYS A 190 29.10 3.42 -4.96
CA LYS A 190 30.32 2.65 -4.70
C LYS A 190 31.24 3.60 -3.94
N SER A 191 31.51 3.29 -2.67
CA SER A 191 32.65 3.87 -1.97
C SER A 191 33.86 3.67 -2.87
N ALA A 192 34.53 4.76 -3.22
CA ALA A 192 35.71 4.74 -4.05
C ALA A 192 36.82 3.93 -3.37
N ASP A 193 37.32 2.96 -4.14
CA ASP A 193 38.63 2.31 -4.13
C ASP A 193 39.29 1.97 -2.79
N ASP A 194 39.34 0.66 -2.52
CA ASP A 194 40.35 0.04 -1.67
C ASP A 194 41.77 0.47 -2.11
N PRO A 195 42.71 0.66 -1.16
CA PRO A 195 44.04 1.16 -1.46
C PRO A 195 44.80 0.24 -2.43
N ALA A 196 45.39 0.86 -3.47
CA ALA A 196 46.16 0.20 -4.51
C ALA A 196 47.32 -0.62 -3.93
N ILE A 197 47.27 -1.94 -4.14
CA ILE A 197 48.38 -2.85 -3.85
C ILE A 197 49.35 -2.74 -5.03
N SER A 198 50.53 -2.15 -4.81
CA SER A 198 51.59 -2.06 -5.80
C SER A 198 52.06 -3.46 -6.25
N SER A 199 52.09 -3.67 -7.55
CA SER A 199 52.62 -4.88 -8.20
C SER A 199 54.14 -4.81 -8.32
N SER A 200 54.86 -5.75 -7.70
CA SER A 200 56.27 -6.03 -8.04
C SER A 200 56.54 -7.54 -7.99
N GLY A 201 56.83 -8.12 -9.17
CA GLY A 201 57.57 -9.36 -9.53
C GLY A 201 57.48 -10.60 -8.63
N GLU A 202 57.42 -11.84 -9.10
CA GLU A 202 57.75 -12.53 -10.34
C GLU A 202 56.91 -13.84 -10.40
N PRO A 203 56.75 -14.51 -11.56
CA PRO A 203 55.93 -15.71 -11.67
C PRO A 203 56.74 -16.99 -11.40
N SER A 204 56.15 -17.95 -10.70
CA SER A 204 56.60 -19.35 -10.64
C SER A 204 55.48 -20.29 -10.12
N PRO A 205 55.51 -21.59 -10.47
CA PRO A 205 54.52 -22.15 -11.41
C PRO A 205 53.45 -23.06 -10.78
N ALA A 206 52.51 -23.45 -11.63
CA ALA A 206 51.35 -24.29 -11.37
C ALA A 206 51.64 -25.63 -10.69
N ALA A 207 50.70 -26.08 -9.86
CA ALA A 207 50.50 -27.48 -9.54
C ALA A 207 49.00 -27.80 -9.61
N ASP A 208 48.64 -28.69 -10.52
CA ASP A 208 47.36 -29.38 -10.61
C ASP A 208 47.04 -30.11 -9.30
N GLY A 209 45.77 -30.08 -8.87
CA GLY A 209 45.34 -30.76 -7.65
C GLY A 209 43.84 -30.98 -7.58
N SER A 210 43.45 -32.20 -7.96
CA SER A 210 42.10 -32.78 -7.96
C SER A 210 41.44 -32.88 -6.57
N SER A 211 40.10 -32.90 -6.60
CA SER A 211 39.06 -33.16 -5.59
C SER A 211 39.43 -33.90 -4.30
N ALA A 212 38.82 -33.49 -3.17
CA ALA A 212 38.31 -34.41 -2.14
C ALA A 212 37.28 -33.73 -1.20
N GLU A 213 36.13 -34.39 -1.04
CA GLU A 213 35.20 -34.22 0.08
C GLU A 213 35.87 -34.52 1.43
N SER A 214 35.40 -33.91 2.52
CA SER A 214 35.27 -34.54 3.85
C SER A 214 34.61 -33.56 4.81
N SER A 215 33.35 -33.84 5.18
CA SER A 215 32.94 -34.51 6.44
C SER A 215 32.88 -33.55 7.63
N THR A 216 31.64 -33.29 8.05
CA THR A 216 31.27 -32.69 9.34
C THR A 216 31.83 -33.48 10.52
N PRO A 217 31.92 -32.85 11.71
CA PRO A 217 31.02 -33.29 12.78
C PRO A 217 30.33 -32.14 13.54
N LYS A 218 29.05 -32.36 13.89
CA LYS A 218 28.35 -31.72 15.03
C LYS A 218 29.16 -31.97 16.31
N THR A 219 29.09 -31.16 17.36
CA THR A 219 28.02 -31.10 18.40
C THR A 219 28.61 -30.30 19.61
N PRO A 220 28.01 -30.33 20.82
CA PRO A 220 26.98 -29.49 21.48
C PRO A 220 27.66 -28.47 22.45
N ALA A 221 27.04 -27.71 23.37
CA ALA A 221 25.78 -27.75 24.12
C ALA A 221 25.40 -26.32 24.53
#